data_AF-A0A1Z9QA12-F1
#
_entry.id   AF-A0A1Z9QA12-F1
#
_cell.length_a   1.000
_cell.length_b   1.000
_cell.length_c   1.000
_cell.angle_alpha   90.00
_cell.angle_beta   90.00
_cell.angle_gamma   90.00
#
_symmetry.space_group_name_H-M   'P 1'
#
loop_
_entity.id
_entity.type
_entity.pdbx_description
1 polymer ?
#
loop_
_entity_poly.entity_id
_entity_poly.type
_entity_poly.pdbx_seq_one_letter_code
_entity_poly.pdbx_strand_id
1 'polypeptide(L)'
;MSPSANPMGQVYLGFRSLLVKLAVFVVMAALLAWAIGGTLWPRTAVGIVGAAVLVDGHSIALVDRLRSDGHRSRFSLALLDEDDVVIEFWPPDEAEQAIWSDALSPVANPAATRGAAAFGVDGRWMVVEFGGSGRDGHPLQSESPVVRPVDGRLEAARILDQFARKDVTPSVGADVDATGEGSFAG
;
A
#
# COMPACT_ATOMS: atom_id res chain seq x y z
N MET A 1 -46.04 -67.35 -16.62
CA MET A 1 -44.73 -66.91 -17.13
C MET A 1 -44.41 -65.60 -16.43
N SER A 2 -43.76 -65.65 -15.28
CA SER A 2 -43.43 -64.44 -14.51
C SER A 2 -42.19 -63.79 -15.15
N PRO A 3 -42.22 -62.50 -15.53
CA PRO A 3 -41.05 -61.85 -16.08
C PRO A 3 -40.00 -61.72 -14.98
N SER A 4 -38.86 -62.40 -15.16
CA SER A 4 -37.67 -62.20 -14.35
C SER A 4 -37.16 -60.77 -14.59
N ALA A 5 -37.39 -59.89 -13.60
CA ALA A 5 -36.84 -58.54 -13.62
C ALA A 5 -35.31 -58.65 -13.47
N ASN A 6 -34.58 -58.35 -14.54
CA ASN A 6 -33.11 -58.38 -14.52
C ASN A 6 -32.57 -57.38 -13.47
N PRO A 7 -31.95 -57.85 -12.38
CA PRO A 7 -31.50 -56.97 -11.29
C PRO A 7 -30.37 -56.02 -11.72
N MET A 8 -29.64 -56.36 -12.80
CA MET A 8 -28.53 -55.54 -13.30
C MET A 8 -28.97 -54.17 -13.86
N GLY A 9 -30.18 -54.05 -14.43
CA GLY A 9 -30.66 -52.77 -14.97
C GLY A 9 -30.93 -51.74 -13.87
N GLN A 10 -31.40 -52.20 -12.71
CA GLN A 10 -31.70 -51.34 -11.56
C GLN A 10 -30.44 -50.85 -10.86
N VAL A 11 -29.40 -51.70 -10.73
CA VAL A 11 -28.11 -51.30 -10.17
C VAL A 11 -27.41 -50.29 -11.08
N TYR A 12 -27.47 -50.49 -12.40
CA TYR A 12 -26.87 -49.57 -13.37
C TYR A 12 -27.54 -48.18 -13.37
N LEU A 13 -28.86 -48.13 -13.25
CA LEU A 13 -29.62 -46.88 -13.11
C LEU A 13 -29.34 -46.18 -11.77
N GLY A 14 -29.23 -46.95 -10.68
CA GLY A 14 -28.85 -46.45 -9.36
C GLY A 14 -27.45 -45.83 -9.35
N PHE A 15 -26.47 -46.50 -9.95
CA PHE A 15 -25.09 -46.04 -10.03
C PHE A 15 -24.94 -44.79 -10.92
N ARG A 16 -25.67 -44.72 -12.04
CA ARG A 16 -25.70 -43.53 -12.90
C ARG A 16 -26.26 -42.31 -12.17
N SER A 17 -27.36 -42.49 -11.42
CA SER A 17 -27.94 -41.43 -10.59
C SER A 17 -26.98 -40.98 -9.49
N LEU A 18 -26.25 -41.92 -8.88
CA LEU A 18 -25.23 -41.62 -7.87
C LEU A 18 -24.08 -40.78 -8.46
N LEU A 19 -23.55 -41.16 -9.63
CA LEU A 19 -22.49 -40.41 -10.31
C LEU A 19 -22.91 -38.99 -10.67
N VAL A 20 -24.13 -38.81 -11.16
CA VAL A 20 -24.67 -37.47 -11.48
C VAL A 20 -24.79 -36.62 -10.21
N LYS A 21 -25.32 -37.19 -9.12
CA LYS A 21 -25.43 -36.46 -7.84
C LYS A 21 -24.06 -36.10 -7.28
N LEU A 22 -23.07 -36.99 -7.38
CA LEU A 22 -21.71 -36.73 -6.95
C LEU A 22 -21.07 -35.60 -7.77
N ALA A 23 -21.24 -35.64 -9.10
CA ALA A 23 -20.73 -34.59 -9.97
C ALA A 23 -21.35 -33.22 -9.63
N VAL A 24 -22.68 -33.17 -9.44
CA VAL A 24 -23.37 -31.94 -9.04
C VAL A 24 -22.87 -31.45 -7.68
N PHE A 25 -22.70 -32.34 -6.70
CA PHE A 25 -22.17 -31.99 -5.39
C PHE A 25 -20.76 -31.40 -5.48
N VAL A 26 -19.86 -32.02 -6.25
CA VAL A 26 -18.50 -31.53 -6.47
C VAL A 26 -18.50 -30.16 -7.15
N VAL A 27 -19.34 -29.96 -8.17
CA VAL A 27 -19.46 -28.66 -8.83
C VAL A 27 -19.96 -27.58 -7.87
N MET A 28 -21.02 -27.87 -7.10
CA MET A 28 -21.53 -26.93 -6.10
C MET A 28 -20.51 -26.63 -5.00
N ALA A 29 -19.76 -27.64 -4.55
CA ALA A 29 -18.69 -27.47 -3.57
C ALA A 29 -17.53 -26.63 -4.12
N ALA A 30 -17.14 -26.83 -5.38
CA ALA A 30 -16.10 -26.03 -6.03
C ALA A 30 -16.56 -24.57 -6.22
N LEU A 31 -17.81 -24.35 -6.64
CA LEU A 31 -18.40 -23.01 -6.73
C LEU A 31 -18.49 -22.34 -5.37
N LEU A 32 -18.86 -23.06 -4.31
CA LEU A 32 -18.92 -22.52 -2.96
C LEU A 32 -17.52 -22.23 -2.42
N ALA A 33 -16.56 -23.13 -2.63
CA ALA A 33 -15.16 -22.93 -2.26
C ALA A 33 -14.53 -21.78 -3.04
N TRP A 34 -14.93 -21.54 -4.28
CA TRP A 34 -14.51 -20.38 -5.06
C TRP A 34 -15.20 -19.10 -4.59
N ALA A 35 -16.50 -19.14 -4.31
CA ALA A 35 -17.25 -18.00 -3.79
C ALA A 35 -16.79 -17.59 -2.39
N ILE A 36 -16.43 -18.56 -1.54
CA ILE A 36 -15.91 -18.33 -0.18
C ILE A 36 -14.41 -18.06 -0.21
N GLY A 37 -13.62 -18.85 -0.94
CA GLY A 37 -12.17 -18.70 -1.04
C GLY A 37 -11.72 -17.48 -1.83
N GLY A 38 -12.47 -17.07 -2.86
CA GLY A 38 -12.25 -15.83 -3.60
C GLY A 38 -12.61 -14.57 -2.82
N THR A 39 -13.44 -14.69 -1.78
CA THR A 39 -13.88 -13.57 -0.92
C THR A 39 -13.19 -13.56 0.45
N LEU A 40 -12.60 -14.68 0.89
CA LEU A 40 -11.79 -14.83 2.09
C LEU A 40 -10.31 -14.54 1.89
N TRP A 41 -9.90 -14.02 0.74
CA TRP A 41 -8.56 -13.41 0.70
C TRP A 41 -8.52 -12.41 1.85
N PRO A 42 -7.55 -12.55 2.78
CA PRO A 42 -7.43 -11.59 3.85
C PRO A 42 -7.08 -10.29 3.16
N ARG A 43 -8.10 -9.45 2.94
CA ARG A 43 -7.91 -8.02 3.15
C ARG A 43 -7.44 -7.99 4.59
N THR A 44 -6.13 -8.01 4.78
CA THR A 44 -5.51 -7.57 6.02
C THR A 44 -6.34 -6.38 6.45
N ALA A 45 -6.90 -6.43 7.66
CA ALA A 45 -7.83 -5.39 8.11
C ALA A 45 -7.02 -4.10 8.18
N VAL A 46 -7.04 -3.37 7.08
CA VAL A 46 -6.28 -2.16 6.83
C VAL A 46 -7.31 -1.05 6.85
N GLY A 47 -7.31 -0.30 7.94
CA GLY A 47 -8.11 0.91 8.04
C GLY A 47 -7.34 2.05 7.40
N ILE A 48 -7.91 2.73 6.41
CA ILE A 48 -7.38 4.02 5.97
C ILE A 48 -7.62 5.04 7.09
N VAL A 49 -6.56 5.72 7.52
CA VAL A 49 -6.56 6.67 8.64
C VAL A 49 -6.38 8.08 8.11
N GLY A 50 -7.46 8.86 8.14
CA GLY A 50 -7.44 10.24 7.66
C GLY A 50 -7.62 10.34 6.14
N ALA A 51 -7.19 11.46 5.57
CA ALA A 51 -7.33 11.73 4.14
C ALA A 51 -6.11 11.23 3.36
N ALA A 52 -6.37 10.65 2.19
CA ALA A 52 -5.33 10.38 1.21
C ALA A 52 -4.82 11.71 0.61
N VAL A 53 -3.55 11.73 0.22
CA VAL A 53 -2.91 12.85 -0.49
C VAL A 53 -2.47 12.40 -1.86
N LEU A 54 -2.60 13.30 -2.83
CA LEU A 54 -2.15 13.07 -4.20
C LEU A 54 -0.71 13.57 -4.34
N VAL A 55 0.21 12.69 -4.75
CA VAL A 55 1.63 13.00 -4.98
C VAL A 55 2.07 12.39 -6.31
N ASP A 56 2.53 13.21 -7.26
CA ASP A 56 2.92 12.80 -8.61
C ASP A 56 1.83 11.93 -9.29
N GLY A 57 0.54 12.28 -9.09
CA GLY A 57 -0.60 11.54 -9.63
C GLY A 57 -0.97 10.25 -8.88
N HIS A 58 -0.25 9.91 -7.81
CA HIS A 58 -0.49 8.70 -7.01
C HIS A 58 -1.22 9.05 -5.71
N SER A 59 -2.22 8.25 -5.35
CA SER A 59 -2.97 8.40 -4.10
C SER A 59 -2.23 7.69 -2.96
N ILE A 60 -1.88 8.42 -1.91
CA ILE A 60 -1.12 7.91 -0.77
C ILE A 60 -1.87 8.19 0.52
N ALA A 61 -2.06 7.17 1.34
CA ALA A 61 -2.76 7.30 2.61
C ALA A 61 -1.94 6.75 3.78
N LEU A 62 -2.21 7.28 4.97
CA LEU A 62 -1.85 6.60 6.20
C LEU A 62 -2.83 5.45 6.42
N VAL A 63 -2.32 4.30 6.78
CA VAL A 63 -3.14 3.12 7.08
C VAL A 63 -2.76 2.52 8.41
N ASP A 64 -3.75 1.97 9.09
CA ASP A 64 -3.59 1.17 10.28
C ASP A 64 -3.72 -0.32 9.92
N ARG A 65 -2.65 -1.07 10.09
CA ARG A 65 -2.55 -2.50 9.83
C ARG A 65 -2.80 -3.28 11.11
N LEU A 66 -3.91 -4.00 11.18
CA LEU A 66 -4.14 -4.92 12.28
C LEU A 66 -3.20 -6.13 12.15
N ARG A 67 -2.36 -6.37 13.16
CA ARG A 67 -1.55 -7.58 13.22
C ARG A 67 -2.46 -8.81 13.34
N SER A 68 -2.09 -9.93 12.72
CA SER A 68 -2.90 -11.16 12.67
C SER A 68 -3.20 -11.77 14.04
N ASP A 69 -2.52 -11.33 15.09
CA ASP A 69 -2.77 -11.71 16.48
C ASP A 69 -3.78 -10.80 17.20
N GLY A 70 -4.26 -9.72 16.56
CA GLY A 70 -5.29 -8.81 17.08
C GLY A 70 -4.85 -7.90 18.22
N HIS A 71 -3.56 -7.90 18.61
CA HIS A 71 -3.12 -7.23 19.84
C HIS A 71 -2.54 -5.83 19.62
N ARG A 72 -2.03 -5.51 18.42
CA ARG A 72 -1.57 -4.16 18.08
C ARG A 72 -1.78 -3.85 16.61
N SER A 73 -2.33 -2.67 16.39
CA SER A 73 -2.43 -2.06 15.08
C SER A 73 -1.14 -1.25 14.82
N ARG A 74 -0.68 -1.20 13.58
CA ARG A 74 0.61 -0.62 13.18
C ARG A 74 0.36 0.39 12.08
N PHE A 75 0.94 1.58 12.20
CA PHE A 75 0.84 2.57 11.14
C PHE A 75 1.82 2.31 9.99
N SER A 76 1.41 2.65 8.79
CA SER A 76 2.26 2.67 7.59
C SER A 76 1.67 3.60 6.55
N LEU A 77 2.48 3.98 5.56
CA LEU A 77 1.94 4.57 4.34
C LEU A 77 1.51 3.47 3.38
N ALA A 78 0.47 3.75 2.61
CA ALA A 78 0.00 2.88 1.54
C ALA A 78 -0.19 3.67 0.25
N LEU A 79 0.20 3.05 -0.85
CA LEU A 79 -0.19 3.46 -2.18
C LEU A 79 -1.58 2.87 -2.47
N LEU A 80 -2.50 3.72 -2.94
CA LEU A 80 -3.85 3.32 -3.33
C LEU A 80 -3.98 3.33 -4.86
N ASP A 81 -4.78 2.41 -5.40
CA ASP A 81 -5.24 2.47 -6.79
C ASP A 81 -6.43 3.42 -6.96
N GLU A 82 -7.03 3.42 -8.15
CA GLU A 82 -8.18 4.28 -8.50
C GLU A 82 -9.47 3.93 -7.71
N ASP A 83 -9.56 2.72 -7.15
CA ASP A 83 -10.69 2.22 -6.37
C ASP A 83 -10.45 2.36 -4.85
N ASP A 84 -9.46 3.17 -4.44
CA ASP A 84 -8.99 3.34 -3.06
C ASP A 84 -8.50 2.02 -2.41
N VAL A 85 -8.10 1.05 -3.22
CA VAL A 85 -7.57 -0.22 -2.74
C VAL A 85 -6.08 -0.09 -2.51
N VAL A 86 -5.62 -0.55 -1.35
CA VAL A 86 -4.19 -0.59 -1.03
C VAL A 86 -3.48 -1.59 -1.94
N ILE A 87 -2.54 -1.10 -2.74
CA ILE A 87 -1.71 -1.91 -3.65
C ILE A 87 -0.29 -2.14 -3.12
N GLU A 88 0.24 -1.22 -2.31
CA GLU A 88 1.59 -1.33 -1.75
C GLU A 88 1.69 -0.62 -0.39
N PHE A 89 2.56 -1.12 0.48
CA PHE A 89 2.86 -0.52 1.78
C PHE A 89 4.29 -0.01 1.86
N TRP A 90 4.48 1.08 2.60
CA TRP A 90 5.78 1.52 3.03
C TRP A 90 5.81 1.81 4.55
N PRO A 91 6.81 1.31 5.29
CA PRO A 91 7.85 0.38 4.85
C PRO A 91 7.28 -1.03 4.49
N PRO A 92 7.95 -1.79 3.60
CA PRO A 92 7.53 -3.13 3.20
C PRO A 92 7.61 -4.13 4.37
N ASP A 93 6.76 -5.16 4.35
CA ASP A 93 6.55 -6.09 5.49
C ASP A 93 7.77 -6.97 5.85
N GLU A 94 8.72 -7.15 4.93
CA GLU A 94 9.93 -7.96 5.18
C GLU A 94 10.98 -7.24 6.04
N ALA A 95 10.83 -5.92 6.22
CA ALA A 95 11.76 -5.18 7.03
C ALA A 95 11.45 -5.42 8.51
N GLU A 96 12.41 -5.95 9.28
CA GLU A 96 12.47 -5.81 10.76
C GLU A 96 12.46 -4.33 11.23
N GLN A 97 12.22 -3.38 10.33
CA GLN A 97 12.21 -1.96 10.59
C GLN A 97 11.01 -1.58 11.46
N ALA A 98 11.33 -0.86 12.53
CA ALA A 98 10.57 0.24 13.13
C ALA A 98 9.05 0.12 13.00
N ILE A 99 8.41 -0.57 13.95
CA ILE A 99 6.95 -0.55 14.08
C ILE A 99 6.51 0.87 14.41
N TRP A 100 5.77 1.54 13.51
CA TRP A 100 5.22 2.86 13.79
C TRP A 100 4.14 2.72 14.86
N SER A 101 4.45 3.18 16.07
CA SER A 101 3.53 3.14 17.20
C SER A 101 2.52 4.27 17.19
N ASP A 102 2.82 5.34 16.46
CA ASP A 102 2.00 6.56 16.33
C ASP A 102 2.32 7.22 14.98
N ALA A 103 1.40 8.01 14.45
CA ALA A 103 1.59 8.70 13.17
C ALA A 103 0.71 9.94 13.03
N LEU A 104 1.15 10.87 12.18
CA LEU A 104 0.35 11.98 11.67
C LEU A 104 -0.01 11.71 10.21
N SER A 105 -1.19 12.18 9.79
CA SER A 105 -1.64 12.05 8.41
C SER A 105 -0.64 12.66 7.42
N PRO A 106 -0.47 12.06 6.23
CA PRO A 106 0.42 12.58 5.22
C PRO A 106 -0.09 13.93 4.70
N VAL A 107 0.84 14.74 4.19
CA VAL A 107 0.58 16.01 3.53
C VAL A 107 1.31 16.03 2.20
N ALA A 108 0.74 16.70 1.20
CA ALA A 108 1.42 17.01 -0.05
C ALA A 108 1.97 18.45 -0.02
N ASN A 109 3.04 18.70 -0.77
CA ASN A 109 3.44 20.07 -1.07
C ASN A 109 2.40 20.74 -2.00
N PRO A 110 2.38 22.07 -2.12
CA PRO A 110 1.40 22.77 -2.96
C PRO A 110 1.39 22.33 -4.44
N ALA A 111 2.55 21.92 -4.96
CA ALA A 111 2.69 21.41 -6.33
C ALA A 111 2.22 19.96 -6.49
N ALA A 112 1.85 19.27 -5.41
CA ALA A 112 1.50 17.85 -5.40
C ALA A 112 2.56 16.93 -6.03
N THR A 113 3.84 17.32 -5.96
CA THR A 113 4.98 16.55 -6.48
C THR A 113 5.77 15.81 -5.40
N ARG A 114 5.58 16.19 -4.14
CA ARG A 114 6.24 15.56 -2.99
C ARG A 114 5.25 15.46 -1.85
N GLY A 115 5.41 14.41 -1.05
CA GLY A 115 4.64 14.19 0.16
C GLY A 115 5.53 14.08 1.38
N ALA A 116 4.93 14.28 2.55
CA ALA A 116 5.58 14.05 3.82
C ALA A 116 4.60 13.45 4.83
N ALA A 117 5.11 12.62 5.73
CA ALA A 117 4.38 12.11 6.88
C ALA A 117 5.28 12.12 8.11
N ALA A 118 4.69 11.97 9.30
CA ALA A 118 5.46 11.85 10.52
C ALA A 118 5.01 10.62 11.31
N PHE A 119 5.95 9.95 11.95
CA PHE A 119 5.68 8.74 12.71
C PHE A 119 6.54 8.64 13.96
N GLY A 120 6.00 7.95 14.97
CA GLY A 120 6.68 7.60 16.19
C GLY A 120 7.19 6.16 16.14
N VAL A 121 8.46 5.96 16.49
CA VAL A 121 9.08 4.63 16.63
C VAL A 121 10.00 4.65 17.85
N ASP A 122 9.86 3.64 18.73
CA ASP A 122 10.71 3.47 19.92
C ASP A 122 10.87 4.75 20.77
N GLY A 123 9.77 5.49 20.92
CA GLY A 123 9.74 6.75 21.67
C GLY A 123 10.38 7.96 20.98
N ARG A 124 10.84 7.82 19.73
CA ARG A 124 11.39 8.91 18.91
C ARG A 124 10.41 9.28 17.82
N TRP A 125 10.45 10.54 17.40
CA TRP A 125 9.67 11.03 16.27
C TRP A 125 10.55 11.19 15.05
N MET A 126 10.00 10.81 13.91
CA MET A 126 10.64 10.90 12.61
C MET A 126 9.70 11.64 11.65
N VAL A 127 10.28 12.37 10.70
CA VAL A 127 9.58 12.87 9.51
C VAL A 127 10.13 12.13 8.32
N VAL A 128 9.22 11.65 7.48
CA VAL A 128 9.54 11.05 6.19
C VAL A 128 9.04 11.94 5.07
N GLU A 129 9.90 12.19 4.09
CA GLU A 129 9.54 12.86 2.83
C GLU A 129 9.67 11.87 1.67
N PHE A 130 8.68 11.86 0.80
CA PHE A 130 8.55 10.95 -0.34
C PHE A 130 8.14 11.73 -1.60
N GLY A 131 8.27 11.12 -2.78
CA GLY A 131 8.05 11.77 -4.07
C GLY A 131 9.30 11.90 -4.92
N GLY A 132 9.13 12.45 -6.12
CA GLY A 132 10.18 12.45 -7.14
C GLY A 132 10.36 11.05 -7.72
N SER A 133 9.39 10.62 -8.52
CA SER A 133 9.58 9.43 -9.34
C SER A 133 10.57 9.71 -10.48
N GLY A 134 11.55 8.81 -10.66
CA GLY A 134 12.14 8.62 -11.99
C GLY A 134 11.03 8.26 -13.00
N ARG A 135 11.35 8.27 -14.29
CA ARG A 135 10.39 8.18 -15.42
C ARG A 135 9.28 7.11 -15.32
N ASP A 136 9.46 6.06 -14.52
CA ASP A 136 8.53 4.93 -14.33
C ASP A 136 8.30 4.53 -12.85
N GLY A 137 8.62 5.40 -11.88
CA GLY A 137 8.52 5.08 -10.44
C GLY A 137 7.25 5.62 -9.73
N HIS A 138 6.94 5.10 -8.55
CA HIS A 138 5.94 5.67 -7.62
C HIS A 138 6.64 6.33 -6.40
N PRO A 139 5.97 7.23 -5.67
CA PRO A 139 6.61 8.04 -4.62
C PRO A 139 7.19 7.28 -3.41
N LEU A 140 6.82 6.02 -3.19
CA LEU A 140 7.15 5.23 -1.97
C LEU A 140 8.24 4.16 -2.19
N GLN A 141 9.10 4.33 -3.19
CA GLN A 141 10.14 3.35 -3.56
C GLN A 141 11.34 3.34 -2.61
N SER A 142 12.15 2.28 -2.64
CA SER A 142 13.28 2.07 -1.72
C SER A 142 14.32 3.20 -1.68
N GLU A 143 14.44 3.99 -2.75
CA GLU A 143 15.37 5.13 -2.86
C GLU A 143 14.76 6.47 -2.40
N SER A 144 13.43 6.50 -2.21
CA SER A 144 12.63 7.63 -1.74
C SER A 144 11.45 7.03 -0.97
N PRO A 145 11.59 6.86 0.35
CA PRO A 145 11.53 8.06 1.19
C PRO A 145 12.79 8.40 2.01
N VAL A 146 13.02 9.71 2.21
CA VAL A 146 14.07 10.25 3.10
C VAL A 146 13.49 10.42 4.50
N VAL A 147 14.12 9.79 5.49
CA VAL A 147 13.69 9.83 6.90
C VAL A 147 14.66 10.64 7.74
N ARG A 148 14.15 11.57 8.56
CA ARG A 148 14.95 12.35 9.52
C ARG A 148 14.34 12.34 10.93
N PRO A 149 15.16 12.25 11.99
CA PRO A 149 14.68 12.39 13.36
C PRO A 149 14.29 13.83 13.68
N VAL A 150 13.35 14.00 14.60
CA VAL A 150 12.91 15.29 15.15
C VAL A 150 12.72 15.19 16.67
N ASP A 151 12.70 16.32 17.36
CA ASP A 151 12.68 16.38 18.83
C ASP A 151 11.36 15.88 19.44
N GLY A 152 10.27 15.87 18.65
CA GLY A 152 9.00 15.30 19.09
C GLY A 152 7.81 15.54 18.17
N ARG A 153 6.64 15.08 18.60
CA ARG A 153 5.36 15.15 17.85
C ARG A 153 5.01 16.56 17.38
N LEU A 154 5.21 17.56 18.25
CA LEU A 154 4.86 18.95 17.95
C LEU A 154 5.76 19.55 16.87
N GLU A 155 7.06 19.22 16.90
CA GLU A 155 8.00 19.66 15.88
C GLU A 155 7.71 18.98 14.54
N ALA A 156 7.44 17.67 14.56
CA ALA A 156 6.95 16.93 13.39
C ALA A 156 5.73 17.62 12.77
N ALA A 157 4.70 17.94 13.57
CA ALA A 157 3.51 18.63 13.07
C ALA A 157 3.82 20.00 12.46
N ARG A 158 4.73 20.78 13.06
CA ARG A 158 5.17 22.07 12.52
C ARG A 158 5.89 21.91 11.18
N ILE A 159 6.75 20.89 11.06
CA ILE A 159 7.47 20.59 9.82
C ILE A 159 6.47 20.20 8.71
N LEU A 160 5.47 19.38 9.00
CA LEU A 160 4.43 19.00 8.03
C LEU A 160 3.59 20.21 7.60
N ASP A 161 3.20 21.08 8.54
CA ASP A 161 2.46 22.32 8.22
C ASP A 161 3.29 23.26 7.32
N GLN A 162 4.59 23.39 7.59
CA GLN A 162 5.48 24.16 6.72
C GLN A 162 5.65 23.52 5.34
N PHE A 163 5.76 22.20 5.27
CA PHE A 163 5.87 21.45 4.03
C PHE A 163 4.63 21.64 3.14
N ALA A 164 3.43 21.58 3.74
CA ALA A 164 2.16 21.77 3.04
C ALA A 164 1.95 23.19 2.51
N ARG A 165 2.65 24.19 3.07
CA ARG A 165 2.50 25.61 2.72
C ARG A 165 3.60 26.17 1.83
N LYS A 166 4.80 25.58 1.85
CA LYS A 166 5.93 26.10 1.08
C LYS A 166 5.77 25.71 -0.39
N ASP A 167 5.59 26.72 -1.24
CA ASP A 167 5.90 26.59 -2.66
C ASP A 167 7.40 26.32 -2.78
N VAL A 168 7.75 25.13 -3.29
CA VAL A 168 9.13 24.84 -3.66
C VAL A 168 9.39 25.56 -4.96
N THR A 169 9.82 26.82 -4.89
CA THR A 169 10.63 27.37 -5.98
C THR A 169 11.89 26.49 -6.04
N PRO A 170 12.23 25.88 -7.18
CA PRO A 170 13.46 25.11 -7.28
C PRO A 170 14.60 26.05 -6.92
N SER A 171 15.44 25.64 -5.97
CA SER A 171 16.72 26.30 -5.75
C SER A 171 17.51 26.20 -7.05
N VAL A 172 17.53 27.28 -7.81
CA VAL A 172 18.49 27.50 -8.88
C VAL A 172 19.86 27.30 -8.24
N GLY A 173 20.54 26.24 -8.65
CA GLY A 173 21.90 25.95 -8.25
C GLY A 173 22.77 27.16 -8.55
N ALA A 174 23.52 27.56 -7.53
CA ALA A 174 24.55 28.56 -7.62
C ALA A 174 25.60 28.18 -8.67
N ASP A 175 26.04 29.21 -9.39
CA ASP A 175 27.36 29.44 -9.97
C ASP A 175 28.19 28.21 -10.36
N VAL A 176 28.25 27.97 -11.67
CA VAL A 176 29.41 27.32 -12.30
C VAL A 176 30.08 28.35 -13.21
N ASP A 177 31.13 28.94 -12.64
CA ASP A 177 32.39 29.36 -13.26
C ASP A 177 32.49 29.17 -14.79
N ALA A 178 32.50 30.29 -15.52
CA ALA A 178 33.03 30.36 -16.88
C ALA A 178 34.31 31.19 -16.84
N THR A 179 35.39 30.53 -16.48
CA THR A 179 36.76 30.94 -16.71
C THR A 179 36.96 31.12 -18.22
N GLY A 180 37.00 32.37 -18.67
CA GLY A 180 37.37 32.77 -20.03
C GLY A 180 38.61 33.65 -19.96
N GLU A 181 39.78 33.04 -20.06
CA GLU A 181 41.03 33.73 -20.37
C GLU A 181 40.93 34.50 -21.70
N GLY A 182 41.55 35.68 -21.73
CA GLY A 182 42.06 36.28 -22.96
C GLY A 182 41.69 37.74 -23.18
N SER A 183 42.58 38.66 -22.80
CA SER A 183 43.32 39.48 -23.77
C SER A 183 43.86 40.77 -23.14
N PHE A 184 45.18 40.79 -22.94
CA PHE A 184 46.00 41.99 -22.82
C PHE A 184 46.20 42.60 -24.22
N ALA A 185 46.22 43.94 -24.31
CA ALA A 185 47.05 44.80 -25.19
C ALA A 185 46.24 45.92 -25.89
N GLY A 186 46.73 47.16 -25.73
CA GLY A 186 46.31 48.35 -26.47
C GLY A 186 46.34 49.61 -25.62
#